data_AF-A0A1Y2U467-F1
#
_entry.id   AF-A0A1Y2U467-F1
#
_cell.length_a   1.000
_cell.length_b   1.000
_cell.length_c   1.000
_cell.angle_alpha   90.00
_cell.angle_beta   90.00
_cell.angle_gamma   90.00
#
_symmetry.space_group_name_H-M   'P 1'
#
loop_
_entity.id
_entity.type
_entity.pdbx_description
1 polymer ?
#
loop_
_entity_poly.entity_id
_entity_poly.type
_entity_poly.pdbx_seq_one_letter_code
_entity_poly.pdbx_strand_id
1 'polypeptide(L)'
;MPGLPEASGAEKPEPPSSKSAQPNVTFVFVVNEIQFVNGHTSCVDQWHNVIPPMTAINYARELKGIVFRFHNGAVFPAAEYVWERPDDGKPGNIGSRQSILAPFVKCAHYKTTSVFDCGPFQPCIFTGADVTVADLKDNPPPNQRFWALNFSHTEDGISKVTRIGKRYVAGKNASWVGSLVPSGYENRQGLAPLSKGLRGDLGVILGLMALTEPPGCTDNAFRYNWNNYKWIKQKQGRPGRPYRGVTVHIAVESVQGRVSTANDISAFEENGIAVLG
;
A
#
# COMPACT_ATOMS: atom_id res chain seq x y z
N MET A 1 2.82 -66.08 -39.27
CA MET A 1 4.13 -65.98 -38.58
C MET A 1 4.91 -64.84 -39.24
N PRO A 2 5.68 -64.02 -38.49
CA PRO A 2 5.25 -62.78 -37.81
C PRO A 2 5.87 -61.50 -38.42
N GLY A 3 5.41 -60.32 -37.97
CA GLY A 3 6.18 -59.07 -38.06
C GLY A 3 5.35 -57.79 -38.17
N LEU A 4 4.82 -57.28 -37.05
CA LEU A 4 4.39 -55.89 -36.88
C LEU A 4 5.43 -55.19 -35.98
N PRO A 5 5.93 -53.98 -36.33
CA PRO A 5 6.73 -53.19 -35.41
C PRO A 5 5.85 -52.33 -34.48
N GLU A 6 6.28 -52.29 -33.22
CA GLU A 6 5.67 -51.61 -32.07
C GLU A 6 5.67 -50.08 -32.17
N ALA A 7 4.69 -49.51 -31.45
CA ALA A 7 4.35 -48.11 -31.41
C ALA A 7 5.34 -47.26 -30.59
N SER A 8 5.72 -46.15 -31.22
CA SER A 8 6.04 -44.83 -30.67
C SER A 8 5.70 -44.60 -29.19
N GLY A 9 6.74 -44.39 -28.38
CA GLY A 9 6.63 -43.80 -27.05
C GLY A 9 6.35 -42.30 -27.16
N ALA A 10 5.10 -41.91 -26.89
CA ALA A 10 4.74 -40.51 -26.72
C ALA A 10 5.17 -40.04 -25.32
N GLU A 11 6.25 -39.28 -25.27
CA GLU A 11 6.68 -38.54 -24.09
C GLU A 11 5.58 -37.52 -23.73
N LYS A 12 5.00 -37.68 -22.54
CA LYS A 12 3.96 -36.80 -22.01
C LYS A 12 4.62 -35.46 -21.68
N PRO A 13 4.20 -34.32 -22.27
CA PRO A 13 4.77 -33.04 -21.91
C PRO A 13 4.37 -32.71 -20.48
N GLU A 14 5.37 -32.53 -19.61
CA GLU A 14 5.17 -31.91 -18.31
C GLU A 14 4.57 -30.51 -18.51
N PRO A 15 3.52 -30.14 -17.76
CA PRO A 15 2.97 -28.80 -17.85
C PRO A 15 4.01 -27.79 -17.39
N PRO A 16 4.17 -26.64 -18.08
CA PRO A 16 5.10 -25.61 -17.65
C PRO A 16 4.68 -25.10 -16.28
N SER A 17 5.54 -25.32 -15.27
CA SER A 17 5.46 -24.65 -13.98
C SER A 17 5.81 -23.17 -14.17
N SER A 18 4.88 -22.40 -14.72
CA SER A 18 4.99 -20.94 -14.80
C SER A 18 4.59 -20.34 -13.46
N LYS A 19 5.47 -20.48 -12.45
CA LYS A 19 5.49 -19.48 -11.38
C LYS A 19 5.80 -18.15 -12.06
N SER A 20 4.80 -17.28 -12.22
CA SER A 20 5.05 -15.93 -12.71
C SER A 20 6.11 -15.30 -11.81
N ALA A 21 7.29 -15.05 -12.36
CA ALA A 21 8.38 -14.43 -11.63
C ALA A 21 7.92 -13.03 -11.23
N GLN A 22 7.82 -12.75 -9.93
CA GLN A 22 7.53 -11.41 -9.43
C GLN A 22 8.58 -10.44 -10.00
N PRO A 23 8.20 -9.22 -10.42
CA PRO A 23 9.17 -8.23 -10.87
C PRO A 23 10.23 -7.96 -9.80
N ASN A 24 11.50 -7.91 -10.20
CA ASN A 24 12.57 -7.54 -9.29
C ASN A 24 12.50 -6.04 -9.03
N VAL A 25 12.15 -5.64 -7.81
CA VAL A 25 11.94 -4.23 -7.46
C VAL A 25 12.45 -3.94 -6.05
N THR A 26 13.10 -2.78 -5.94
CA THR A 26 13.59 -2.24 -4.67
C THR A 26 13.19 -0.77 -4.57
N PHE A 27 12.72 -0.34 -3.40
CA PHE A 27 12.41 1.06 -3.14
C PHE A 27 12.46 1.34 -1.64
N VAL A 28 12.56 2.61 -1.28
CA VAL A 28 12.46 3.05 0.10
C VAL A 28 11.13 3.76 0.32
N PHE A 29 10.58 3.61 1.51
CA PHE A 29 9.33 4.25 1.89
C PHE A 29 9.31 4.62 3.37
N VAL A 30 8.47 5.59 3.72
CA VAL A 30 8.13 5.94 5.09
C VAL A 30 6.63 6.12 5.20
N VAL A 31 6.06 5.77 6.36
CA VAL A 31 4.66 6.01 6.68
C VAL A 31 4.57 6.89 7.90
N ASN A 32 4.13 8.14 7.69
CA ASN A 32 3.94 9.11 8.75
C ASN A 32 2.48 9.09 9.21
N GLU A 33 2.25 9.17 10.51
CA GLU A 33 0.90 9.26 11.05
C GLU A 33 0.42 10.72 11.08
N ILE A 34 -0.75 10.94 10.50
CA ILE A 34 -1.36 12.27 10.38
C ILE A 34 -1.93 12.68 11.73
N GLN A 35 -1.64 13.91 12.14
CA GLN A 35 -2.21 14.53 13.33
C GLN A 35 -3.23 15.60 12.91
N PHE A 36 -4.29 15.76 13.70
CA PHE A 36 -5.31 16.79 13.48
C PHE A 36 -5.11 17.95 14.46
N VAL A 37 -5.40 19.17 14.02
CA VAL A 37 -5.37 20.33 14.93
C VAL A 37 -6.50 20.22 15.96
N ASN A 38 -6.19 20.45 17.24
CA ASN A 38 -7.15 20.38 18.35
C ASN A 38 -8.36 21.28 18.10
N GLY A 39 -9.56 20.76 18.38
CA GLY A 39 -10.81 21.52 18.28
C GLY A 39 -11.48 21.47 16.91
N HIS A 40 -10.89 20.83 15.90
CA HIS A 40 -11.64 20.50 14.70
C HIS A 40 -12.70 19.46 15.00
N THR A 41 -13.97 19.87 14.90
CA THR A 41 -15.08 18.95 14.76
C THR A 41 -14.88 18.21 13.45
N SER A 42 -14.59 16.91 13.53
CA SER A 42 -14.61 15.98 12.41
C SER A 42 -15.72 16.37 11.44
N CYS A 43 -15.36 16.70 10.20
CA CYS A 43 -16.36 16.82 9.15
C CYS A 43 -17.10 15.47 9.10
N VAL A 44 -18.43 15.49 9.08
CA VAL A 44 -19.21 14.27 8.92
C VAL A 44 -19.97 14.31 7.60
N ASP A 45 -20.10 13.16 6.95
CA ASP A 45 -20.98 13.04 5.81
C ASP A 45 -22.47 12.96 6.23
N GLN A 46 -23.37 12.86 5.26
CA GLN A 46 -24.82 12.76 5.50
C GLN A 46 -25.25 11.51 6.28
N TRP A 47 -24.35 10.53 6.46
CA TRP A 47 -24.57 9.32 7.25
C TRP A 47 -23.82 9.34 8.58
N HIS A 48 -23.29 10.51 8.98
CA HIS A 48 -22.50 10.71 10.20
C HIS A 48 -21.16 9.96 10.23
N ASN A 49 -20.62 9.58 9.06
CA ASN A 49 -19.25 9.06 8.99
C ASN A 49 -18.27 10.22 9.10
N VAL A 50 -17.25 10.07 9.95
CA VAL A 50 -16.15 11.04 10.03
C VAL A 50 -15.37 11.01 8.72
N ILE A 51 -15.25 12.15 8.05
CA ILE A 51 -14.43 12.34 6.87
C ILE A 51 -13.23 13.24 7.20
N PRO A 52 -12.08 13.02 6.55
CA PRO A 52 -10.92 13.87 6.73
C PRO A 52 -11.15 15.31 6.28
N PRO A 53 -10.49 16.28 6.93
CA PRO A 53 -10.46 17.65 6.45
C PRO A 53 -9.97 17.75 5.00
N MET A 54 -10.57 18.64 4.23
CA MET A 54 -10.14 18.90 2.84
C MET A 54 -9.03 19.96 2.76
N THR A 55 -8.75 20.66 3.87
CA THR A 55 -7.84 21.81 3.93
C THR A 55 -6.61 21.49 4.78
N ALA A 56 -5.43 21.89 4.30
CA ALA A 56 -4.15 21.54 4.92
C ALA A 56 -3.99 22.11 6.34
N ILE A 57 -4.53 23.30 6.58
CA ILE A 57 -4.49 23.99 7.89
C ILE A 57 -5.16 23.21 9.03
N ASN A 58 -5.96 22.20 8.71
CA ASN A 58 -6.65 21.38 9.70
C ASN A 58 -5.80 20.19 10.18
N TYR A 59 -4.63 20.01 9.59
CA TYR A 59 -3.66 18.99 9.95
C TYR A 59 -2.52 19.62 10.75
N ALA A 60 -2.13 18.95 11.83
CA ALA A 60 -0.96 19.29 12.62
C ALA A 60 0.28 18.55 12.09
N ARG A 61 1.42 18.78 12.71
CA ARG A 61 2.67 18.11 12.36
C ARG A 61 2.53 16.59 12.50
N GLU A 62 2.91 15.88 11.46
CA GLU A 62 2.88 14.41 11.41
C GLU A 62 3.79 13.77 12.48
N LEU A 63 3.37 12.61 12.99
CA LEU A 63 4.27 11.73 13.73
C LEU A 63 5.09 10.94 12.71
N LYS A 64 6.39 11.20 12.70
CA LYS A 64 7.32 10.62 11.73
C LYS A 64 7.51 9.12 11.97
N GLY A 65 7.37 8.32 10.91
CA GLY A 65 7.77 6.92 10.91
C GLY A 65 9.27 6.75 10.62
N ILE A 66 9.76 5.52 10.69
CA ILE A 66 11.10 5.19 10.19
C ILE A 66 11.07 4.85 8.70
N VAL A 67 12.21 5.01 8.03
CA VAL A 67 12.36 4.61 6.63
C VAL A 67 12.60 3.10 6.56
N PHE A 68 11.85 2.45 5.67
CA PHE A 68 12.02 1.04 5.32
C PHE A 68 12.46 0.90 3.87
N ARG A 69 13.21 -0.18 3.60
CA ARG A 69 13.52 -0.66 2.26
C ARG A 69 12.65 -1.86 1.96
N PHE A 70 11.94 -1.82 0.86
CA PHE A 70 11.34 -3.00 0.23
C PHE A 70 12.35 -3.58 -0.76
N HIS A 71 12.56 -4.89 -0.71
CA HIS A 71 13.37 -5.62 -1.68
C HIS A 71 12.70 -6.97 -1.96
N ASN A 72 12.07 -7.11 -3.12
CA ASN A 72 11.51 -8.38 -3.59
C ASN A 72 10.63 -9.12 -2.58
N GLY A 73 9.71 -8.39 -1.95
CA GLY A 73 8.73 -8.93 -1.01
C GLY A 73 9.17 -8.97 0.43
N ALA A 74 10.46 -8.72 0.69
CA ALA A 74 10.99 -8.54 2.03
C ALA A 74 11.13 -7.06 2.36
N VAL A 75 10.95 -6.72 3.64
CA VAL A 75 11.02 -5.34 4.14
C VAL A 75 11.95 -5.27 5.33
N PHE A 76 12.81 -4.25 5.33
CA PHE A 76 13.83 -4.06 6.34
C PHE A 76 13.92 -2.59 6.72
N PRO A 77 14.22 -2.24 7.99
CA PRO A 77 14.61 -0.88 8.34
C PRO A 77 15.82 -0.42 7.50
N ALA A 78 15.74 0.79 6.96
CA ALA A 78 16.79 1.39 6.12
C ALA A 78 17.44 2.56 6.88
N ALA A 79 18.29 2.23 7.86
CA ALA A 79 18.82 3.17 8.84
C ALA A 79 19.71 4.28 8.23
N GLU A 80 20.22 4.05 7.03
CA GLU A 80 20.96 5.03 6.23
C GLU A 80 20.08 6.13 5.61
N TYR A 81 18.75 5.95 5.65
CA TYR A 81 17.77 6.92 5.19
C TYR A 81 16.94 7.47 6.35
N VAL A 82 16.56 8.74 6.21
CA VAL A 82 15.70 9.45 7.15
C VAL A 82 14.61 10.21 6.41
N TRP A 83 13.50 10.45 7.10
CA TRP A 83 12.47 11.37 6.66
C TRP A 83 12.73 12.77 7.23
N GLU A 84 12.93 13.75 6.36
CA GLU A 84 13.10 15.15 6.75
C GLU A 84 12.04 16.03 6.09
N ARG A 85 11.39 16.87 6.92
CA ARG A 85 10.48 17.92 6.50
C ARG A 85 11.02 19.24 7.06
N PRO A 86 11.23 20.28 6.23
CA PRO A 86 11.84 21.53 6.67
C PRO A 86 10.94 22.26 7.67
N ASP A 87 9.67 22.43 7.34
CA ASP A 87 8.67 23.13 8.18
C ASP A 87 7.28 22.51 7.99
N ASP A 88 6.35 22.87 8.88
CA ASP A 88 4.95 22.50 8.78
C ASP A 88 4.33 23.09 7.50
N GLY A 89 3.46 22.34 6.84
CA GLY A 89 2.86 22.74 5.55
C GLY A 89 3.84 22.73 4.36
N LYS A 90 5.11 22.32 4.54
CA LYS A 90 6.08 22.19 3.44
C LYS A 90 6.31 20.73 3.08
N PRO A 91 6.53 20.36 1.80
CA PRO A 91 6.83 18.98 1.41
C PRO A 91 8.05 18.40 2.14
N GLY A 92 7.92 17.19 2.68
CA GLY A 92 9.06 16.41 3.19
C GLY A 92 9.65 15.47 2.14
N ASN A 93 10.81 14.90 2.44
CA ASN A 93 11.52 13.97 1.55
C ASN A 93 12.20 12.85 2.34
N ILE A 94 12.31 11.68 1.70
CA ILE A 94 13.24 10.63 2.12
C ILE A 94 14.61 11.00 1.55
N GLY A 95 15.67 10.82 2.34
CA GLY A 95 17.03 11.06 1.90
C GLY A 95 18.04 10.50 2.88
N SER A 96 19.31 10.59 2.53
CA SER A 96 20.41 10.15 3.39
C SER A 96 21.19 11.34 3.91
N ARG A 97 21.77 11.14 5.09
CA ARG A 97 22.65 12.10 5.75
C ARG A 97 23.81 11.33 6.36
N GLN A 98 25.02 11.50 5.83
CA GLN A 98 26.20 10.77 6.30
C GLN A 98 26.63 11.20 7.72
N SER A 99 26.37 12.45 8.10
CA SER A 99 26.62 12.99 9.43
C SER A 99 25.75 14.23 9.67
N ILE A 100 25.61 14.69 10.92
CA ILE A 100 24.81 15.88 11.27
C ILE A 100 25.20 17.11 10.43
N LEU A 101 26.49 17.23 10.10
CA LEU A 101 27.04 18.35 9.33
C LEU A 101 26.96 18.15 7.81
N ALA A 102 26.74 16.91 7.35
CA ALA A 102 26.64 16.61 5.92
C ALA A 102 25.30 17.15 5.35
N PRO A 103 25.29 17.61 4.08
CA PRO A 103 24.06 18.00 3.43
C PRO A 103 23.11 16.81 3.32
N PHE A 104 21.81 17.08 3.46
CA PHE A 104 20.76 16.10 3.23
C PHE A 104 20.63 15.82 1.74
N VAL A 105 20.90 14.58 1.33
CA VAL A 105 20.79 14.15 -0.07
C VAL A 105 19.45 13.46 -0.26
N LYS A 106 18.53 14.16 -0.93
CA LYS A 106 17.18 13.67 -1.21
C LYS A 106 17.21 12.48 -2.16
N CYS A 107 16.41 11.46 -1.85
CA CYS A 107 16.06 10.43 -2.81
C CYS A 107 15.11 11.00 -3.88
N ALA A 108 15.14 10.40 -5.07
CA ALA A 108 14.18 10.76 -6.12
C ALA A 108 12.77 10.30 -5.69
N HIS A 109 11.87 11.26 -5.51
CA HIS A 109 10.48 11.00 -5.14
C HIS A 109 9.78 10.16 -6.22
N TYR A 110 9.00 9.16 -5.80
CA TYR A 110 8.16 8.36 -6.69
C TYR A 110 6.68 8.67 -6.48
N LYS A 111 6.19 8.57 -5.24
CA LYS A 111 4.76 8.72 -4.96
C LYS A 111 4.52 9.18 -3.53
N THR A 112 3.46 9.97 -3.35
CA THR A 112 2.88 10.28 -2.04
C THR A 112 1.40 9.94 -2.04
N THR A 113 0.95 9.27 -0.99
CA THR A 113 -0.46 8.89 -0.82
C THR A 113 -0.89 9.08 0.62
N SER A 114 -2.00 9.79 0.85
CA SER A 114 -2.65 9.85 2.17
C SER A 114 -3.80 8.85 2.23
N VAL A 115 -3.87 8.07 3.30
CA VAL A 115 -4.87 7.00 3.52
C VAL A 115 -5.49 7.17 4.89
N PHE A 116 -6.82 7.03 4.95
CA PHE A 116 -7.60 7.22 6.18
C PHE A 116 -8.49 6.03 6.46
N ASP A 117 -8.54 5.63 7.74
CA ASP A 117 -9.59 4.76 8.29
C ASP A 117 -10.69 5.65 8.88
N CYS A 118 -11.85 5.66 8.24
CA CYS A 118 -12.99 6.51 8.60
C CYS A 118 -14.05 5.78 9.43
N GLY A 119 -13.68 4.62 10.01
CA GLY A 119 -14.53 3.86 10.91
C GLY A 119 -15.36 2.77 10.23
N PRO A 120 -16.24 2.09 10.96
CA PRO A 120 -16.81 0.81 10.54
C PRO A 120 -17.73 0.87 9.31
N PHE A 121 -18.35 2.02 9.04
CA PHE A 121 -19.35 2.16 7.97
C PHE A 121 -18.79 2.78 6.68
N GLN A 122 -17.60 3.40 6.73
CA GLN A 122 -16.88 3.90 5.56
C GLN A 122 -15.38 3.62 5.71
N PRO A 123 -14.92 2.39 5.46
CA PRO A 123 -13.78 1.95 6.24
C PRO A 123 -12.41 2.39 5.71
N CYS A 124 -12.26 2.74 4.42
CA CYS A 124 -11.00 3.27 3.91
C CYS A 124 -11.21 4.26 2.75
N ILE A 125 -10.62 5.46 2.86
CA ILE A 125 -10.51 6.42 1.76
C ILE A 125 -9.06 6.88 1.58
N PHE A 126 -8.71 7.38 0.39
CA PHE A 126 -7.35 7.80 0.09
C PHE A 126 -7.28 8.92 -0.96
N THR A 127 -6.14 9.61 -1.04
CA THR A 127 -5.79 10.54 -2.12
C THR A 127 -4.32 10.40 -2.49
N GLY A 128 -3.95 10.69 -3.74
CA GLY A 128 -2.56 10.70 -4.21
C GLY A 128 -1.85 12.03 -3.92
N ALA A 129 -2.05 12.57 -2.72
CA ALA A 129 -1.48 13.85 -2.29
C ALA A 129 -1.07 13.79 -0.81
N ASP A 130 -0.17 14.68 -0.40
CA ASP A 130 0.12 14.98 1.00
C ASP A 130 -0.91 16.00 1.50
N VAL A 131 -1.90 15.55 2.26
CA VAL A 131 -2.99 16.41 2.77
C VAL A 131 -2.51 17.44 3.78
N THR A 132 -1.28 17.31 4.30
CA THR A 132 -0.70 18.26 5.26
C THR A 132 -0.05 19.48 4.59
N VAL A 133 0.10 19.46 3.26
CA VAL A 133 0.86 20.48 2.50
C VAL A 133 -0.03 21.43 1.72
N ALA A 134 -1.09 20.92 1.10
CA ALA A 134 -1.98 21.72 0.27
C ALA A 134 -3.42 21.24 0.41
N ASP A 135 -4.37 22.17 0.27
CA ASP A 135 -5.79 21.85 0.21
C ASP A 135 -6.04 20.87 -0.94
N LEU A 136 -6.88 19.86 -0.70
CA LEU A 136 -7.17 18.85 -1.71
C LEU A 136 -7.69 19.50 -3.00
N LYS A 137 -8.62 20.44 -2.90
CA LYS A 137 -9.24 21.12 -4.06
C LYS A 137 -8.23 21.77 -5.02
N ASP A 138 -7.05 22.15 -4.51
CA ASP A 138 -6.02 22.84 -5.29
C ASP A 138 -5.03 21.86 -5.95
N ASN A 139 -5.14 20.56 -5.66
CA ASN A 139 -4.34 19.53 -6.31
C ASN A 139 -4.85 19.27 -7.73
N PRO A 140 -3.97 18.93 -8.69
CA PRO A 140 -4.40 18.56 -10.03
C PRO A 140 -5.28 17.30 -10.02
N PRO A 141 -6.21 17.15 -10.98
CA PRO A 141 -6.91 15.89 -11.19
C PRO A 141 -5.92 14.73 -11.34
N PRO A 142 -6.20 13.55 -10.75
CA PRO A 142 -7.41 13.18 -10.02
C PRO A 142 -7.28 13.34 -8.48
N ASN A 143 -6.26 14.02 -7.98
CA ASN A 143 -5.93 14.09 -6.56
C ASN A 143 -6.68 15.19 -5.79
N GLN A 144 -7.67 15.81 -6.45
CA GLN A 144 -8.45 16.92 -5.90
C GLN A 144 -9.51 16.54 -4.85
N ARG A 145 -9.59 15.25 -4.51
CA ARG A 145 -10.60 14.68 -3.59
C ARG A 145 -10.13 13.34 -3.02
N PHE A 146 -10.84 12.88 -1.99
CA PHE A 146 -10.72 11.51 -1.52
C PHE A 146 -11.45 10.52 -2.42
N TRP A 147 -10.90 9.33 -2.53
CA TRP A 147 -11.44 8.18 -3.23
C TRP A 147 -11.74 7.07 -2.24
N ALA A 148 -12.90 6.43 -2.37
CA ALA A 148 -13.16 5.19 -1.65
C ALA A 148 -12.25 4.07 -2.16
N LEU A 149 -11.81 3.19 -1.26
CA LEU A 149 -11.08 1.99 -1.64
C LEU A 149 -11.96 1.11 -2.56
N ASN A 150 -11.50 0.90 -3.79
CA ASN A 150 -12.12 0.05 -4.79
C ASN A 150 -11.10 -0.93 -5.37
N PHE A 151 -11.61 -1.98 -6.03
CA PHE A 151 -10.81 -3.02 -6.64
C PHE A 151 -11.23 -3.25 -8.10
N SER A 152 -10.26 -3.33 -9.00
CA SER A 152 -10.45 -4.00 -10.29
C SER A 152 -10.02 -5.45 -10.14
N HIS A 153 -10.71 -6.33 -10.86
CA HIS A 153 -10.53 -7.77 -10.72
C HIS A 153 -9.87 -8.32 -11.98
N THR A 154 -8.87 -9.17 -11.79
CA THR A 154 -8.48 -10.10 -12.85
C THR A 154 -9.34 -11.35 -12.75
N GLU A 155 -9.55 -12.05 -13.86
CA GLU A 155 -10.27 -13.33 -13.88
C GLU A 155 -9.61 -14.38 -12.96
N ASP A 156 -8.30 -14.25 -12.77
CA ASP A 156 -7.47 -15.11 -11.93
C ASP A 156 -7.65 -14.95 -10.40
N GLY A 157 -8.53 -14.07 -9.92
CA GLY A 157 -8.71 -13.87 -8.47
C GLY A 157 -7.66 -12.95 -7.83
N ILE A 158 -6.97 -12.11 -8.61
CA ILE A 158 -6.10 -11.04 -8.09
C ILE A 158 -6.92 -9.75 -7.98
N SER A 159 -6.82 -9.10 -6.82
CA SER A 159 -7.43 -7.80 -6.56
C SER A 159 -6.43 -6.68 -6.85
N LYS A 160 -6.77 -5.72 -7.69
CA LYS A 160 -5.95 -4.52 -7.90
C LYS A 160 -6.62 -3.31 -7.27
N VAL A 161 -5.97 -2.69 -6.29
CA VAL A 161 -6.39 -1.41 -5.70
C VAL A 161 -6.51 -0.36 -6.78
N THR A 162 -7.65 0.32 -6.81
CA THR A 162 -7.99 1.34 -7.81
C THR A 162 -8.91 2.39 -7.21
N ARG A 163 -9.02 3.53 -7.88
CA ARG A 163 -9.96 4.61 -7.54
C ARG A 163 -11.38 4.29 -7.97
N ILE A 164 -11.54 3.54 -9.06
CA ILE A 164 -12.83 3.20 -9.67
C ILE A 164 -12.87 1.69 -9.87
N GLY A 165 -13.94 1.05 -9.42
CA GLY A 165 -14.11 -0.39 -9.54
C GLY A 165 -15.15 -0.92 -8.56
N LYS A 166 -14.95 -2.16 -8.13
CA LYS A 166 -15.84 -2.88 -7.22
C LYS A 166 -15.47 -2.60 -5.78
N ARG A 167 -16.47 -2.55 -4.90
CA ARG A 167 -16.30 -2.44 -3.44
C ARG A 167 -16.08 -3.78 -2.74
N TYR A 168 -15.55 -4.76 -3.46
CA TYR A 168 -15.18 -6.06 -2.91
C TYR A 168 -13.96 -6.60 -3.66
N VAL A 169 -13.19 -7.47 -3.01
CA VAL A 169 -11.97 -8.06 -3.53
C VAL A 169 -12.27 -9.13 -4.59
N ALA A 170 -11.29 -9.47 -5.42
CA ALA A 170 -11.36 -10.61 -6.31
C ALA A 170 -11.09 -11.91 -5.52
N GLY A 171 -11.84 -12.94 -5.88
CA GLY A 171 -11.75 -14.27 -5.28
C GLY A 171 -12.23 -14.38 -3.83
N LYS A 172 -12.38 -15.61 -3.35
CA LYS A 172 -12.79 -15.99 -1.99
C LYS A 172 -11.60 -16.39 -1.13
N ASN A 173 -11.80 -16.41 0.19
CA ASN A 173 -10.82 -16.86 1.20
C ASN A 173 -9.48 -16.10 1.20
N ALA A 174 -9.49 -14.82 0.83
CA ALA A 174 -8.30 -13.97 0.96
C ALA A 174 -7.86 -13.88 2.43
N SER A 175 -6.67 -14.41 2.75
CA SER A 175 -6.14 -14.44 4.12
C SER A 175 -5.94 -13.05 4.73
N TRP A 176 -5.67 -12.05 3.88
CA TRP A 176 -5.46 -10.66 4.23
C TRP A 176 -6.75 -9.83 4.39
N VAL A 177 -7.90 -10.32 3.90
CA VAL A 177 -9.18 -9.67 4.18
C VAL A 177 -9.57 -9.91 5.63
N GLY A 178 -10.16 -8.90 6.28
CA GLY A 178 -10.46 -8.86 7.72
C GLY A 178 -9.33 -8.28 8.56
N SER A 179 -8.06 -8.49 8.19
CA SER A 179 -6.92 -7.90 8.90
C SER A 179 -6.36 -6.65 8.19
N LEU A 180 -6.01 -6.77 6.90
CA LEU A 180 -5.48 -5.68 6.08
C LEU A 180 -6.57 -4.80 5.48
N VAL A 181 -7.61 -5.44 4.94
CA VAL A 181 -8.79 -4.75 4.37
C VAL A 181 -10.01 -5.15 5.20
N PRO A 182 -10.95 -4.24 5.50
CA PRO A 182 -12.17 -4.58 6.23
C PRO A 182 -12.93 -5.76 5.64
N SER A 183 -13.54 -6.60 6.49
CA SER A 183 -14.30 -7.78 6.06
C SER A 183 -15.50 -7.45 5.16
N GLY A 184 -16.00 -6.22 5.20
CA GLY A 184 -17.04 -5.74 4.28
C GLY A 184 -16.64 -5.79 2.79
N TYR A 185 -15.34 -5.85 2.48
CA TYR A 185 -14.83 -6.01 1.13
C TYR A 185 -14.72 -7.48 0.67
N GLU A 186 -15.10 -8.45 1.49
CA GLU A 186 -15.02 -9.86 1.12
C GLU A 186 -15.94 -10.19 -0.08
N ASN A 187 -15.45 -11.01 -1.01
CA ASN A 187 -16.27 -11.50 -2.10
C ASN A 187 -17.18 -12.64 -1.63
N ARG A 188 -18.48 -12.39 -1.60
CA ARG A 188 -19.49 -13.37 -1.17
C ARG A 188 -20.08 -14.20 -2.31
N GLN A 189 -19.58 -14.04 -3.55
CA GLN A 189 -20.07 -14.81 -4.68
C GLN A 189 -19.57 -16.26 -4.60
N GLY A 190 -20.51 -17.23 -4.59
CA GLY A 190 -20.18 -18.66 -4.42
C GLY A 190 -19.26 -19.24 -5.50
N LEU A 191 -19.36 -18.73 -6.74
CA LEU A 191 -18.56 -19.16 -7.89
C LEU A 191 -17.24 -18.40 -8.05
N ALA A 192 -16.88 -17.52 -7.11
CA ALA A 192 -15.62 -16.79 -7.20
C ALA A 192 -14.41 -17.75 -7.10
N PRO A 193 -13.32 -17.50 -7.87
CA PRO A 193 -12.07 -18.25 -7.73
C PRO A 193 -11.46 -18.03 -6.34
N LEU A 194 -10.43 -18.79 -5.98
CA LEU A 194 -9.64 -18.46 -4.77
C LEU A 194 -8.91 -17.13 -4.98
N SER A 195 -8.76 -16.34 -3.92
CA SER A 195 -7.95 -15.12 -3.99
C SER A 195 -6.49 -15.50 -4.19
N LYS A 196 -5.84 -14.89 -5.18
CA LYS A 196 -4.39 -15.05 -5.44
C LYS A 196 -3.57 -13.92 -4.83
N GLY A 197 -4.19 -12.80 -4.45
CA GLY A 197 -3.52 -11.71 -3.77
C GLY A 197 -4.06 -10.31 -4.07
N LEU A 198 -3.27 -9.32 -3.65
CA LEU A 198 -3.52 -7.89 -3.73
C LEU A 198 -2.35 -7.19 -4.42
N ARG A 199 -2.68 -6.33 -5.39
CA ARG A 199 -1.75 -5.46 -6.13
C ARG A 199 -2.34 -4.06 -6.32
N GLY A 200 -1.65 -3.19 -7.07
CA GLY A 200 -2.11 -1.85 -7.39
C GLY A 200 -1.30 -0.78 -6.66
N ASP A 201 -1.96 0.33 -6.32
CA ASP A 201 -1.29 1.50 -5.72
C ASP A 201 -0.59 1.14 -4.40
N LEU A 202 0.75 1.14 -4.43
CA LEU A 202 1.58 0.79 -3.28
C LEU A 202 1.39 1.74 -2.12
N GLY A 203 1.20 3.03 -2.38
CA GLY A 203 0.97 4.02 -1.33
C GLY A 203 -0.32 3.69 -0.55
N VAL A 204 -1.37 3.27 -1.24
CA VAL A 204 -2.61 2.81 -0.59
C VAL A 204 -2.37 1.51 0.18
N ILE A 205 -1.72 0.51 -0.41
CA ILE A 205 -1.48 -0.79 0.22
C ILE A 205 -0.63 -0.63 1.50
N LEU A 206 0.46 0.12 1.44
CA LEU A 206 1.32 0.41 2.59
C LEU A 206 0.57 1.19 3.67
N GLY A 207 -0.27 2.16 3.28
CA GLY A 207 -1.09 2.91 4.24
C GLY A 207 -2.11 2.00 4.94
N LEU A 208 -2.76 1.08 4.20
CA LEU A 208 -3.66 0.09 4.78
C LEU A 208 -2.94 -0.82 5.78
N MET A 209 -1.72 -1.26 5.48
CA MET A 209 -0.89 -2.06 6.39
C MET A 209 -0.60 -1.31 7.69
N ALA A 210 -0.14 -0.07 7.58
CA ALA A 210 0.16 0.79 8.75
C ALA A 210 -1.07 1.04 9.62
N LEU A 211 -2.24 1.26 9.01
CA LEU A 211 -3.49 1.50 9.72
C LEU A 211 -3.98 0.29 10.54
N THR A 212 -3.45 -0.91 10.28
CA THR A 212 -3.74 -2.09 11.10
C THR A 212 -3.07 -2.04 12.49
N GLU A 213 -2.04 -1.22 12.69
CA GLU A 213 -1.36 -1.08 13.98
C GLU A 213 -2.03 -0.03 14.87
N PRO A 214 -1.77 0.01 16.18
CA PRO A 214 -2.20 1.13 17.02
C PRO A 214 -1.59 2.47 16.58
N PRO A 215 -2.19 3.61 16.97
CA PRO A 215 -1.55 4.92 16.86
C PRO A 215 -0.16 4.93 17.51
N GLY A 216 0.80 5.60 16.89
CA GLY A 216 2.21 5.65 17.30
C GLY A 216 3.02 4.39 16.99
N CYS A 217 2.41 3.37 16.39
CA CYS A 217 3.02 2.06 16.15
C CYS A 217 2.92 1.59 14.70
N THR A 218 2.70 2.50 13.74
CA THR A 218 2.53 2.19 12.30
C THR A 218 3.66 1.34 11.74
N ASP A 219 4.90 1.59 12.19
CA ASP A 219 6.10 0.85 11.79
C ASP A 219 6.06 -0.66 12.11
N ASN A 220 5.28 -1.07 13.12
CA ASN A 220 5.17 -2.48 13.52
C ASN A 220 4.55 -3.34 12.41
N ALA A 221 3.73 -2.76 11.53
CA ALA A 221 3.17 -3.45 10.37
C ALA A 221 4.28 -4.06 9.49
N PHE A 222 5.34 -3.27 9.28
CA PHE A 222 6.43 -3.62 8.38
C PHE A 222 7.53 -4.43 9.06
N ARG A 223 7.70 -4.28 10.39
CA ARG A 223 8.67 -5.07 11.15
C ARG A 223 8.22 -6.50 11.40
N TYR A 224 6.92 -6.71 11.63
CA TYR A 224 6.43 -7.97 12.20
C TYR A 224 5.36 -8.67 11.36
N ASN A 225 4.62 -7.93 10.52
CA ASN A 225 3.40 -8.45 9.92
C ASN A 225 3.49 -8.65 8.39
N TRP A 226 4.54 -8.15 7.73
CA TRP A 226 4.74 -8.31 6.30
C TRP A 226 6.11 -8.90 5.99
N ASN A 227 6.14 -10.09 5.39
CA ASN A 227 7.37 -10.76 4.98
C ASN A 227 7.13 -11.67 3.78
N ASN A 228 8.05 -11.67 2.81
CA ASN A 228 8.00 -12.47 1.59
C ASN A 228 6.64 -12.40 0.88
N TYR A 229 6.13 -11.18 0.69
CA TYR A 229 4.80 -10.89 0.13
C TYR A 229 3.62 -11.46 0.93
N LYS A 230 3.81 -11.98 2.14
CA LYS A 230 2.72 -12.52 2.96
C LYS A 230 2.38 -11.57 4.09
N TRP A 231 1.08 -11.34 4.26
CA TRP A 231 0.54 -10.62 5.41
C TRP A 231 0.17 -11.62 6.50
N ILE A 232 0.86 -11.54 7.64
CA ILE A 232 0.80 -12.57 8.69
C ILE A 232 -0.21 -12.21 9.78
N LYS A 233 -0.62 -10.93 9.85
CA LYS A 233 -1.54 -10.46 10.89
C LYS A 233 -2.90 -11.16 10.78
N GLN A 234 -3.32 -11.77 11.88
CA GLN A 234 -4.60 -12.45 11.95
C GLN A 234 -5.79 -11.48 11.87
N LYS A 235 -6.95 -12.01 11.48
CA LYS A 235 -8.25 -11.32 11.48
C LYS A 235 -8.62 -10.94 12.92
N GLN A 236 -8.12 -9.81 13.39
CA GLN A 236 -8.71 -9.12 14.52
C GLN A 236 -9.73 -8.15 13.95
N GLY A 237 -10.96 -8.17 14.48
CA GLY A 237 -11.92 -7.13 14.13
C GLY A 237 -11.28 -5.74 14.30
N ARG A 238 -11.77 -4.75 13.58
CA ARG A 238 -11.43 -3.34 13.83
C ARG A 238 -12.50 -2.70 14.73
N PRO A 239 -12.74 -3.13 15.99
CA PRO A 239 -13.74 -2.46 16.81
C PRO A 239 -13.22 -1.10 17.24
N GLY A 240 -14.03 -0.06 17.00
CA GLY A 240 -13.94 1.22 17.70
C GLY A 240 -12.60 1.97 17.61
N ARG A 241 -11.80 1.74 16.56
CA ARG A 241 -10.54 2.48 16.42
C ARG A 241 -10.86 3.96 16.17
N PRO A 242 -10.14 4.88 16.83
CA PRO A 242 -10.30 6.29 16.55
C PRO A 242 -9.99 6.56 15.09
N TYR A 243 -10.77 7.49 14.51
CA TYR A 243 -10.52 8.04 13.19
C TYR A 243 -9.05 8.46 13.06
N ARG A 244 -8.39 7.99 12.01
CA ARG A 244 -6.94 8.20 11.83
C ARG A 244 -6.52 8.14 10.38
N GLY A 245 -5.40 8.80 10.09
CA GLY A 245 -4.80 8.82 8.77
C GLY A 245 -3.30 8.63 8.80
N VAL A 246 -2.75 8.21 7.68
CA VAL A 246 -1.31 8.12 7.44
C VAL A 246 -0.98 8.69 6.08
N THR A 247 0.21 9.28 5.95
CA THR A 247 0.80 9.68 4.67
C THR A 247 1.96 8.76 4.36
N VAL A 248 1.89 8.09 3.22
CA VAL A 248 2.95 7.23 2.69
C VAL A 248 3.75 8.00 1.68
N HIS A 249 5.07 7.98 1.83
CA HIS A 249 6.01 8.50 0.85
C HIS A 249 6.87 7.36 0.33
N ILE A 250 7.02 7.26 -0.98
CA ILE A 250 7.85 6.26 -1.66
C ILE A 250 8.87 7.00 -2.50
N ALA A 251 10.12 6.55 -2.44
CA ALA A 251 11.21 7.09 -3.23
C ALA A 251 12.05 5.97 -3.86
N VAL A 252 12.68 6.31 -4.98
CA VAL A 252 13.64 5.46 -5.68
C VAL A 252 14.91 5.36 -4.84
N GLU A 253 15.39 4.14 -4.65
CA GLU A 253 16.68 3.87 -4.03
C GLU A 253 17.82 4.05 -5.04
N SER A 254 18.83 4.84 -4.68
CA SER A 254 19.93 5.24 -5.58
C SER A 254 21.32 4.71 -5.18
N VAL A 255 21.44 3.78 -4.23
CA VAL A 255 22.76 3.39 -3.69
C VAL A 255 23.39 2.22 -4.46
N GLN A 256 24.57 2.50 -5.05
CA GLN A 256 25.61 1.57 -5.51
C GLN A 256 25.15 0.31 -6.28
N GLY A 257 24.83 0.50 -7.56
CA GLY A 257 25.03 -0.54 -8.58
C GLY A 257 23.77 -1.19 -9.18
N ARG A 258 22.60 -1.04 -8.56
CA ARG A 258 21.29 -1.34 -9.19
C ARG A 258 20.26 -0.34 -8.72
N VAL A 259 19.86 0.55 -9.63
CA VAL A 259 18.80 1.54 -9.37
C VAL A 259 17.50 0.94 -9.86
N SER A 260 16.62 0.52 -8.93
CA SER A 260 15.21 0.34 -9.33
C SER A 260 14.67 1.70 -9.69
N THR A 261 14.19 1.84 -10.92
CA THR A 261 13.67 3.09 -11.45
C THR A 261 12.21 3.29 -11.02
N ALA A 262 11.71 4.51 -11.18
CA ALA A 262 10.27 4.78 -11.04
C ALA A 262 9.43 3.87 -11.96
N ASN A 263 9.97 3.48 -13.12
CA ASN A 263 9.31 2.56 -14.05
C ASN A 263 9.21 1.15 -13.48
N ASP A 264 10.23 0.67 -12.74
CA ASP A 264 10.20 -0.65 -12.11
C ASP A 264 9.15 -0.71 -11.00
N ILE A 265 9.05 0.36 -10.20
CA ILE A 265 8.02 0.48 -9.17
C ILE A 265 6.62 0.54 -9.82
N SER A 266 6.46 1.33 -10.87
CA SER A 266 5.20 1.41 -11.64
C SER A 266 4.81 0.06 -12.26
N ALA A 267 5.77 -0.66 -12.86
CA ALA A 267 5.55 -1.99 -13.41
C ALA A 267 5.16 -3.00 -12.33
N PHE A 268 5.71 -2.87 -11.12
CA PHE A 268 5.29 -3.67 -9.97
C PHE A 268 3.88 -3.32 -9.49
N GLU A 269 3.48 -2.06 -9.43
CA GLU A 269 2.09 -1.68 -9.12
C GLU A 269 1.09 -2.24 -10.14
N GLU A 270 1.48 -2.29 -11.41
CA GLU A 270 0.63 -2.80 -12.48
C GLU A 270 0.52 -4.33 -12.47
N ASN A 271 1.66 -5.02 -12.31
CA ASN A 271 1.77 -6.45 -12.59
C ASN A 271 2.16 -7.31 -11.39
N GLY A 272 2.93 -6.76 -10.44
CA GLY A 272 3.39 -7.47 -9.25
C GLY A 272 2.26 -7.73 -8.25
N ILE A 273 2.49 -8.64 -7.31
CA ILE A 273 1.57 -8.90 -6.20
C ILE A 273 2.26 -8.43 -4.92
N ALA A 274 1.71 -7.42 -4.26
CA ALA A 274 2.24 -6.89 -3.01
C ALA A 274 1.94 -7.80 -1.82
N VAL A 275 0.74 -8.42 -1.82
CA VAL A 275 0.30 -9.36 -0.79
C VAL A 275 -0.29 -10.60 -1.43
N LEU A 276 0.27 -11.78 -1.17
CA LEU A 276 -0.23 -13.06 -1.64
C LEU A 276 -1.50 -13.46 -0.89
N GLY A 277 -2.41 -14.13 -1.61
CA GLY A 277 -3.72 -14.61 -1.13
C GLY A 277 -3.62 -15.69 -0.06
#